data_AF-A0A9X0D9W3-F1
#
_entry.id   AF-A0A9X0D9W3-F1
#
_cell.length_a   1.000
_cell.length_b   1.000
_cell.length_c   1.000
_cell.angle_alpha   90.00
_cell.angle_beta   90.00
_cell.angle_gamma   90.00
#
_symmetry.space_group_name_H-M   'P 1'
#
loop_
_entity.id
_entity.type
_entity.pdbx_description
1 polymer ?
#
loop_
_entity_poly.entity_id
_entity_poly.type
_entity_poly.pdbx_seq_one_letter_code
_entity_poly.pdbx_strand_id
1 'polypeptide(L)'
;MKSHNSCCLAFLILTVIGLSLAQKEICSKIFFQNINENVMPWVQVEGVYDFFSDNDGFPTFLNKPSSLFFYYKDVQTRGTKFLAFGRKVTEIFGLVGRLPDDFDPKTWLSSGSLNKKDLFGDVIRDWMYYSPLDKTFQTVPGPLDIKAVCVDDEYFRCDSGQVYLNDTVTGSGAEVLNDPRADYFAAIPSVYLSIRPVFKHNRQNWYLYYLDGHWRVGSSYSGSAADILSVQDLALRPEYITNQWKSWTGTAWTTESGLRIKCRGIANGESKCNGNAPCNNLGTCVYTTGNETVCLCQDSAHGPYCENRDECSDPGIPPSSLSVFNTGKRPGDIATSFCLASYSSLPEEFYVCKQNRQSGSMNWMLESEATCRVPVPTTIDPPPPVTPNPRQRPSEDQAPIGEKPIDQSEAFMIFVIAFFACHIICPIFIYLGIVLTRIVRACRRTELISDRLKAVGNTAQGLVRTFSTFFNFTFWVWLCAVCVCLSKRSRNSPLFSLLLGCSNVRCLCSLCSHRSFLFLRKSSVTSPGLVGIHQMPPTGSPRN
;
A
#
# COMPACT_ATOMS: atom_id res chain seq x y z
N MET A 1 54.77 31.66 18.14
CA MET A 1 53.64 31.59 17.19
C MET A 1 53.12 30.15 17.09
N LYS A 2 52.25 29.74 18.02
CA LYS A 2 51.56 28.45 18.05
C LYS A 2 50.19 28.71 18.68
N SER A 3 49.18 29.05 17.88
CA SER A 3 47.81 29.22 18.40
C SER A 3 46.69 29.26 17.34
N HIS A 4 46.97 29.22 16.04
CA HIS A 4 45.90 29.41 15.03
C HIS A 4 45.40 28.14 14.33
N ASN A 5 46.11 27.00 14.42
CA ASN A 5 45.69 25.77 13.73
C ASN A 5 44.73 24.87 14.53
N SER A 6 44.53 25.11 15.83
CA SER A 6 43.65 24.26 16.67
C SER A 6 42.17 24.69 16.60
N CYS A 7 41.89 25.95 16.28
CA CYS A 7 40.53 26.48 16.25
C CYS A 7 39.78 26.12 14.95
N CYS A 8 40.48 26.09 13.82
CA CYS A 8 39.89 25.69 12.53
C CYS A 8 39.53 24.19 12.48
N LEU A 9 40.32 23.33 13.15
CA LEU A 9 40.01 21.90 13.22
C LEU A 9 38.82 21.61 14.14
N ALA A 10 38.65 22.37 15.23
CA ALA A 10 37.49 22.28 16.11
C ALA A 10 36.21 22.77 15.42
N PHE A 11 36.27 23.84 14.60
CA PHE A 11 35.14 24.30 13.79
C PHE A 11 34.78 23.34 12.63
N LEU A 12 35.76 22.67 12.03
CA LEU A 12 35.50 21.62 11.03
C LEU A 12 34.92 20.35 11.66
N ILE A 13 35.33 19.99 12.88
CA ILE A 13 34.74 18.86 13.60
C ILE A 13 33.34 19.21 14.12
N LEU A 14 33.07 20.45 14.56
CA LEU A 14 31.74 20.90 14.95
C LEU A 14 30.77 21.07 13.76
N THR A 15 31.27 21.37 12.56
CA THR A 15 30.44 21.39 11.33
C THR A 15 30.22 19.99 10.74
N VAL A 16 31.12 19.03 10.98
CA VAL A 16 30.92 17.62 10.59
C VAL A 16 30.09 16.84 11.62
N ILE A 17 30.13 17.19 12.91
CA ILE A 17 29.21 16.67 13.94
C ILE A 17 27.86 17.40 13.89
N GLY A 18 27.82 18.60 13.32
CA GLY A 18 26.61 19.28 12.87
C GLY A 18 26.03 18.72 11.57
N LEU A 19 26.26 17.44 11.25
CA LEU A 19 25.25 16.67 10.53
C LEU A 19 23.98 16.89 11.32
N SER A 20 23.08 17.74 10.81
CA SER A 20 21.70 17.76 11.25
C SER A 20 21.30 16.29 11.33
N LEU A 21 21.12 15.75 12.53
CA LEU A 21 20.35 14.52 12.71
C LEU A 21 19.04 14.87 12.04
N ALA A 22 18.88 14.41 10.79
CA ALA A 22 17.76 14.80 9.96
C ALA A 22 16.54 14.24 10.67
N GLN A 23 15.85 15.11 11.38
CA GLN A 23 14.60 14.77 12.04
C GLN A 23 13.65 14.32 10.95
N LYS A 24 12.87 13.27 11.22
CA LYS A 24 11.82 12.83 10.31
C LYS A 24 10.89 14.01 10.03
N GLU A 25 10.82 14.43 8.78
CA GLU A 25 9.91 15.49 8.36
C GLU A 25 8.50 14.92 8.26
N ILE A 26 7.71 15.13 9.32
CA ILE A 26 6.34 14.64 9.41
C ILE A 26 5.47 15.30 8.35
N CYS A 27 4.56 14.52 7.78
CA CYS A 27 3.62 15.00 6.77
C CYS A 27 2.61 15.98 7.38
N SER A 28 2.31 17.07 6.69
CA SER A 28 1.29 18.04 7.12
C SER A 28 -0.11 17.43 7.16
N LYS A 29 -0.37 16.42 6.33
CA LYS A 29 -1.62 15.66 6.29
C LYS A 29 -1.38 14.17 6.12
N ILE A 30 -2.26 13.40 6.77
CA ILE A 30 -2.26 11.94 6.66
C ILE A 30 -3.67 11.42 6.35
N PHE A 31 -3.75 10.28 5.67
CA PHE A 31 -4.99 9.56 5.39
C PHE A 31 -4.85 8.10 5.79
N PHE A 32 -5.88 7.53 6.43
CA PHE A 32 -5.93 6.11 6.78
C PHE A 32 -6.61 5.30 5.68
N GLN A 33 -5.87 4.39 5.06
CA GLN A 33 -6.33 3.52 3.98
C GLN A 33 -6.76 2.14 4.49
N ASN A 34 -7.47 1.39 3.63
CA ASN A 34 -7.84 -0.03 3.81
C ASN A 34 -8.67 -0.31 5.07
N ILE A 35 -9.54 0.64 5.40
CA ILE A 35 -10.56 0.46 6.42
C ILE A 35 -11.65 -0.46 5.85
N ASN A 36 -11.72 -1.70 6.33
CA ASN A 36 -12.67 -2.71 5.88
C ASN A 36 -13.78 -2.93 6.94
N GLU A 37 -15.00 -2.53 6.61
CA GLU A 37 -16.16 -2.62 7.50
C GLU A 37 -16.50 -4.05 7.96
N ASN A 38 -16.08 -5.08 7.21
CA ASN A 38 -16.39 -6.48 7.51
C ASN A 38 -15.52 -7.06 8.65
N VAL A 39 -14.39 -6.43 8.95
CA VAL A 39 -13.42 -6.91 9.95
C VAL A 39 -13.04 -5.83 10.97
N MET A 40 -13.39 -4.57 10.70
CA MET A 40 -13.09 -3.42 11.54
C MET A 40 -14.33 -2.51 11.61
N PRO A 41 -15.12 -2.58 12.70
CA PRO A 41 -16.42 -1.90 12.77
C PRO A 41 -16.33 -0.39 13.05
N TRP A 42 -15.14 0.13 13.37
CA TRP A 42 -14.90 1.54 13.69
C TRP A 42 -14.55 2.36 12.44
N VAL A 43 -15.37 2.23 11.41
CA VAL A 43 -15.15 2.83 10.07
C VAL A 43 -15.05 4.36 10.08
N GLN A 44 -15.55 5.01 11.15
CA GLN A 44 -15.54 6.46 11.30
C GLN A 44 -14.15 7.08 11.47
N VAL A 45 -13.13 6.24 11.70
CA VAL A 45 -11.72 6.67 11.73
C VAL A 45 -11.15 6.90 10.33
N GLU A 46 -11.85 6.47 9.27
CA GLU A 46 -11.44 6.80 7.91
C GLU A 46 -11.64 8.30 7.65
N GLY A 47 -10.56 8.97 7.26
CA GLY A 47 -10.60 10.37 6.92
C GLY A 47 -9.21 10.98 6.85
N VAL A 48 -9.18 12.26 6.48
CA VAL A 48 -7.96 13.05 6.39
C VAL A 48 -7.69 13.74 7.72
N TYR A 49 -6.48 13.61 8.23
CA TYR A 49 -6.07 14.24 9.47
C TYR A 49 -4.97 15.26 9.19
N ASP A 50 -5.23 16.51 9.55
CA ASP A 50 -4.24 17.60 9.47
C ASP A 50 -3.33 17.54 10.70
N PHE A 51 -2.04 17.85 10.54
CA PHE A 51 -1.16 18.07 11.68
C PHE A 51 -1.74 19.18 12.57
N PHE A 52 -1.86 18.89 13.86
CA PHE A 52 -2.50 19.76 14.83
C PHE A 52 -1.49 20.36 15.81
N SER A 53 -0.69 19.51 16.45
CA SER A 53 0.32 19.93 17.43
C SER A 53 1.28 18.80 17.74
N ASP A 54 2.44 19.12 18.31
CA ASP A 54 3.28 18.13 18.97
C ASP A 54 2.82 17.95 20.43
N ASN A 55 2.52 16.71 20.82
CA ASN A 55 2.17 16.36 22.19
C ASN A 55 3.04 15.20 22.67
N ASP A 56 3.66 15.33 23.84
CA ASP A 56 4.59 14.35 24.40
C ASP A 56 5.72 13.89 23.45
N GLY A 57 6.15 14.78 22.55
CA GLY A 57 7.17 14.45 21.54
C GLY A 57 6.67 13.57 20.40
N PHE A 58 5.36 13.52 20.16
CA PHE A 58 4.73 12.86 19.01
C PHE A 58 3.79 13.81 18.26
N PRO A 59 3.75 13.77 16.92
CA PRO A 59 2.82 14.59 16.13
C PRO A 59 1.37 14.11 16.33
N THR A 60 0.53 15.00 16.84
CA THR A 60 -0.91 14.78 16.94
C THR A 60 -1.58 15.34 15.70
N PHE A 61 -2.51 14.56 15.14
CA PHE A 61 -3.27 14.94 13.96
C PHE A 61 -4.76 15.05 14.29
N LEU A 62 -5.48 15.92 13.58
CA LEU A 62 -6.91 16.18 13.77
C LEU A 62 -7.66 16.04 12.45
N ASN A 63 -8.66 15.16 12.43
CA ASN A 63 -9.68 15.18 11.41
C ASN A 63 -10.74 16.22 11.81
N LYS A 64 -10.62 17.44 11.27
CA LYS A 64 -11.54 18.55 11.59
C LYS A 64 -13.01 18.19 11.38
N PRO A 65 -13.41 17.53 10.26
CA PRO A 65 -14.82 17.24 10.01
C PRO A 65 -15.47 16.30 11.03
N SER A 66 -14.68 15.46 11.71
CA SER A 66 -15.17 14.47 12.69
C SER A 66 -14.75 14.78 14.14
N SER A 67 -13.92 15.82 14.32
CA SER A 67 -13.29 16.15 15.60
C SER A 67 -12.54 14.98 16.26
N LEU A 68 -12.03 14.04 15.44
CA LEU A 68 -11.19 12.95 15.92
C LEU A 68 -9.71 13.32 15.86
N PHE A 69 -9.03 13.12 16.97
CA PHE A 69 -7.58 13.15 17.07
C PHE A 69 -6.98 11.79 16.78
N PHE A 70 -5.78 11.78 16.20
CA PHE A 70 -4.88 10.64 16.14
C PHE A 70 -3.58 11.01 16.86
N TYR A 71 -3.22 10.26 17.90
CA TYR A 71 -2.19 10.67 18.85
C TYR A 71 -1.49 9.47 19.52
N TYR A 72 -0.31 9.72 20.11
CA TYR A 72 0.40 8.74 20.93
C TYR A 72 -0.16 8.69 22.35
N LYS A 73 -0.33 7.48 22.89
CA LYS A 73 -0.84 7.25 24.25
C LYS A 73 -0.03 6.20 25.00
N ASP A 74 0.49 6.58 26.16
CA ASP A 74 1.09 5.67 27.12
C ASP A 74 0.09 5.31 28.22
N VAL A 75 -0.30 4.04 28.31
CA VAL A 75 -1.19 3.54 29.36
C VAL A 75 -0.33 2.97 30.49
N GLN A 76 0.15 3.86 31.36
CA GLN A 76 1.11 3.58 32.44
C GLN A 76 0.72 2.40 33.35
N THR A 77 -0.58 2.17 33.57
CA THR A 77 -1.06 1.07 34.43
C THR A 77 -0.81 -0.32 33.85
N ARG A 78 -0.50 -0.42 32.55
CA ARG A 78 -0.23 -1.70 31.84
C ARG A 78 1.11 -1.70 31.08
N GLY A 79 1.85 -0.60 31.12
CA GLY A 79 3.07 -0.40 30.30
C GLY A 79 2.83 -0.49 28.79
N THR A 80 1.56 -0.46 28.35
CA THR A 80 1.20 -0.66 26.95
C THR A 80 1.09 0.70 26.25
N LYS A 81 1.70 0.79 25.07
CA LYS A 81 1.76 2.01 24.26
C LYS A 81 0.93 1.85 22.99
N PHE A 82 0.23 2.91 22.62
CA PHE A 82 -0.67 2.93 21.47
C PHE A 82 -0.49 4.18 20.62
N LEU A 83 -0.76 4.03 19.33
CA LEU A 83 -1.30 5.12 18.52
C LEU A 83 -2.81 5.00 18.54
N ALA A 84 -3.50 6.01 19.03
CA ALA A 84 -4.92 5.96 19.34
C ALA A 84 -5.70 7.03 18.59
N PHE A 85 -6.96 6.69 18.26
CA PHE A 85 -7.96 7.67 17.88
C PHE A 85 -8.73 8.13 19.11
N GLY A 86 -9.20 9.38 19.13
CA GLY A 86 -9.97 9.89 20.27
C GLY A 86 -10.68 11.20 19.97
N ARG A 87 -11.84 11.44 20.59
CA ARG A 87 -12.48 12.77 20.58
C ARG A 87 -11.71 13.79 21.42
N LYS A 88 -10.85 13.30 22.30
CA LYS A 88 -9.85 14.04 23.06
C LYS A 88 -8.56 13.24 23.08
N VAL A 89 -7.43 13.90 23.24
CA VAL A 89 -6.09 13.26 23.39
C VAL A 89 -5.92 12.46 24.69
N THR A 90 -7.00 12.27 25.46
CA THR A 90 -7.02 11.46 26.69
C THR A 90 -7.97 10.27 26.58
N GLU A 91 -8.75 10.15 25.51
CA GLU A 91 -9.82 9.16 25.32
C GLU A 91 -9.53 8.27 24.11
N ILE A 92 -9.89 6.99 24.18
CA ILE A 92 -9.76 6.06 23.04
C ILE A 92 -11.11 5.91 22.36
N PHE A 93 -11.14 6.12 21.04
CA PHE A 93 -12.30 5.94 20.18
C PHE A 93 -12.12 4.67 19.36
N GLY A 94 -12.29 3.52 20.03
CA GLY A 94 -12.44 2.24 19.35
C GLY A 94 -11.18 1.60 18.81
N LEU A 95 -10.50 2.24 17.86
CA LEU A 95 -9.34 1.68 17.14
C LEU A 95 -8.01 2.17 17.74
N VAL A 96 -7.03 1.28 17.83
CA VAL A 96 -5.65 1.58 18.24
C VAL A 96 -4.63 0.76 17.43
N GLY A 97 -3.46 1.34 17.17
CA GLY A 97 -2.26 0.62 16.74
C GLY A 97 -1.37 0.31 17.93
N ARG A 98 -1.13 -0.97 18.23
CA ARG A 98 -0.27 -1.39 19.35
C ARG A 98 1.19 -1.19 19.00
N LEU A 99 1.93 -0.54 19.91
CA LEU A 99 3.36 -0.28 19.77
C LEU A 99 4.18 -1.25 20.65
N PRO A 100 5.50 -1.38 20.39
CA PRO A 100 6.44 -1.99 21.33
C PRO A 100 6.40 -1.31 22.70
N ASP A 101 6.54 -2.10 23.78
CA ASP A 101 6.53 -1.58 25.15
C ASP A 101 7.71 -0.61 25.41
N ASP A 102 8.82 -0.78 24.70
CA ASP A 102 10.01 0.08 24.73
C ASP A 102 9.97 1.25 23.73
N PHE A 103 8.88 1.42 22.97
CA PHE A 103 8.77 2.51 22.00
C PHE A 103 8.89 3.88 22.67
N ASP A 104 9.73 4.75 22.13
CA ASP A 104 9.85 6.14 22.54
C ASP A 104 9.65 7.07 21.32
N PRO A 105 8.63 7.95 21.34
CA PRO A 105 8.35 8.88 20.24
C PRO A 105 9.55 9.75 19.86
N LYS A 106 10.33 10.22 20.85
CA LYS A 106 11.42 11.18 20.63
C LYS A 106 12.55 10.53 19.86
N THR A 107 12.97 9.32 20.26
CA THR A 107 13.97 8.56 19.52
C THR A 107 13.48 8.18 18.12
N TRP A 108 12.21 7.74 17.97
CA TRP A 108 11.65 7.40 16.66
C TRP A 108 11.64 8.58 15.67
N LEU A 109 11.37 9.81 16.13
CA LEU A 109 11.39 11.02 15.29
C LEU A 109 12.81 11.53 14.98
N SER A 110 13.78 11.27 15.85
CA SER A 110 15.12 11.86 15.77
C SER A 110 16.05 11.28 14.71
N SER A 111 15.69 10.15 14.07
CA SER A 111 16.52 9.54 13.04
C SER A 111 15.73 8.70 12.03
N GLY A 112 16.27 8.56 10.82
CA GLY A 112 15.72 7.73 9.74
C GLY A 112 14.84 8.48 8.74
N SER A 113 14.35 7.76 7.73
CA SER A 113 13.43 8.28 6.72
C SER A 113 12.01 7.78 6.96
N LEU A 114 11.00 8.62 6.75
CA LEU A 114 9.59 8.21 6.79
C LEU A 114 9.20 7.48 5.49
N ASN A 115 8.53 6.33 5.63
CA ASN A 115 7.82 5.73 4.51
C ASN A 115 6.49 6.50 4.31
N LYS A 116 6.46 7.44 3.37
CA LYS A 116 5.27 8.26 3.10
C LYS A 116 4.04 7.46 2.64
N LYS A 117 4.20 6.19 2.28
CA LYS A 117 3.10 5.28 1.89
C LYS A 117 2.66 4.33 3.00
N ASP A 118 3.33 4.37 4.15
CA ASP A 118 2.97 3.64 5.36
C ASP A 118 3.77 4.21 6.54
N LEU A 119 3.29 5.32 7.09
CA LEU A 119 4.01 6.16 8.04
C LEU A 119 4.37 5.45 9.34
N PHE A 120 3.52 4.51 9.77
CA PHE A 120 3.63 3.83 11.06
C PHE A 120 3.79 2.31 10.92
N GLY A 121 3.91 1.79 9.69
CA GLY A 121 4.05 0.36 9.44
C GLY A 121 5.34 -0.25 9.96
N ASP A 122 6.35 0.56 10.28
CA ASP A 122 7.59 0.12 10.93
C ASP A 122 7.46 -0.03 12.46
N VAL A 123 6.42 0.54 13.07
CA VAL A 123 6.25 0.60 14.54
C VAL A 123 4.98 -0.04 15.05
N ILE A 124 3.90 -0.07 14.27
CA ILE A 124 2.66 -0.74 14.67
C ILE A 124 2.87 -2.25 14.54
N ARG A 125 2.71 -2.97 15.66
CA ARG A 125 2.74 -4.44 15.67
C ARG A 125 1.45 -5.01 15.14
N ASP A 126 0.34 -4.55 15.72
CA ASP A 126 -1.00 -5.03 15.40
C ASP A 126 -2.01 -3.89 15.53
N TRP A 127 -2.99 -3.86 14.63
CA TRP A 127 -4.18 -3.03 14.79
C TRP A 127 -5.20 -3.77 15.66
N MET A 128 -5.77 -3.06 16.64
CA MET A 128 -6.74 -3.61 17.57
C MET A 128 -7.94 -2.68 17.68
N TYR A 129 -9.14 -3.25 17.80
CA TYR A 129 -10.36 -2.48 18.02
C TYR A 129 -11.07 -2.92 19.30
N TYR A 130 -11.68 -1.99 20.00
CA TYR A 130 -12.48 -2.27 21.19
C TYR A 130 -13.82 -2.88 20.79
N SER A 131 -14.13 -4.05 21.34
CA SER A 131 -15.43 -4.71 21.26
C SER A 131 -16.24 -4.34 22.52
N PRO A 132 -17.33 -3.55 22.41
CA PRO A 132 -18.21 -3.28 23.53
C PRO A 132 -18.87 -4.54 24.09
N LEU A 133 -19.11 -5.53 23.22
CA LEU A 133 -19.70 -6.82 23.57
C LEU A 133 -18.80 -7.59 24.53
N ASP A 134 -17.52 -7.74 24.17
CA ASP A 134 -16.55 -8.51 24.95
C ASP A 134 -15.85 -7.66 26.02
N LYS A 135 -16.05 -6.34 25.98
CA LYS A 135 -15.39 -5.34 26.82
C LYS A 135 -13.86 -5.45 26.78
N THR A 136 -13.32 -5.80 25.61
CA THR A 136 -11.87 -5.97 25.39
C THR A 136 -11.49 -5.54 23.98
N PHE A 137 -10.19 -5.35 23.77
CA PHE A 137 -9.65 -5.13 22.44
C PHE A 137 -9.50 -6.47 21.70
N GLN A 138 -10.05 -6.53 20.50
CA GLN A 138 -9.88 -7.61 19.54
C GLN A 138 -8.82 -7.20 18.52
N THR A 139 -8.07 -8.17 18.02
CA THR A 139 -7.09 -7.92 16.94
C THR A 139 -7.84 -7.87 15.61
N VAL A 140 -7.52 -6.88 14.76
CA VAL A 140 -8.08 -6.80 13.40
C VAL A 140 -7.55 -7.99 12.59
N PRO A 141 -8.41 -8.90 12.10
CA PRO A 141 -7.98 -10.07 11.33
C PRO A 141 -7.44 -9.71 9.94
N GLY A 142 -6.49 -10.52 9.43
CA GLY A 142 -5.95 -10.41 8.07
C GLY A 142 -4.57 -9.73 8.02
N PRO A 143 -3.96 -9.62 6.83
CA PRO A 143 -2.72 -8.86 6.68
C PRO A 143 -2.93 -7.41 7.15
N LEU A 144 -1.89 -6.81 7.76
CA LEU A 144 -1.86 -5.46 8.30
C LEU A 144 -2.08 -4.42 7.18
N ASP A 145 -3.33 -4.21 6.79
CA ASP A 145 -3.64 -3.37 5.64
C ASP A 145 -3.93 -1.92 6.03
N ILE A 146 -4.33 -1.63 7.28
CA ILE A 146 -4.57 -0.24 7.70
C ILE A 146 -3.25 0.52 7.67
N LYS A 147 -3.17 1.52 6.77
CA LYS A 147 -1.96 2.30 6.51
C LYS A 147 -2.26 3.77 6.65
N ALA A 148 -1.42 4.48 7.39
CA ALA A 148 -1.40 5.94 7.35
C ALA A 148 -0.47 6.37 6.21
N VAL A 149 -1.00 7.10 5.24
CA VAL A 149 -0.24 7.61 4.11
C VAL A 149 -0.19 9.13 4.14
N CYS A 150 0.91 9.70 3.67
CA CYS A 150 0.99 11.14 3.44
C CYS A 150 0.16 11.49 2.21
N VAL A 151 -0.65 12.53 2.35
CA VAL A 151 -1.47 13.07 1.26
C VAL A 151 -1.16 14.55 1.06
N ASP A 152 -1.48 15.06 -0.11
CA ASP A 152 -1.31 16.47 -0.43
C ASP A 152 -2.38 17.34 0.24
N ASP A 153 -2.21 18.66 0.14
CA ASP A 153 -3.13 19.61 0.76
C ASP A 153 -4.52 19.63 0.09
N GLU A 154 -4.67 19.04 -1.10
CA GLU A 154 -5.93 18.93 -1.83
C GLU A 154 -6.72 17.67 -1.51
N TYR A 155 -6.15 16.80 -0.70
CA TYR A 155 -6.82 15.62 -0.21
C TYR A 155 -7.73 16.02 0.96
N PHE A 156 -9.00 16.25 0.67
CA PHE A 156 -10.01 16.64 1.66
C PHE A 156 -11.37 16.04 1.32
N ARG A 157 -12.26 16.00 2.31
CA ARG A 157 -13.64 15.53 2.14
C ARG A 157 -14.42 16.46 1.22
N CYS A 158 -15.19 15.91 0.28
CA CYS A 158 -16.06 16.68 -0.59
C CYS A 158 -17.44 16.89 0.07
N ASP A 159 -17.56 17.96 0.85
CA ASP A 159 -18.84 18.33 1.49
C ASP A 159 -19.81 19.05 0.53
N SER A 160 -19.40 19.31 -0.72
CA SER A 160 -20.26 19.88 -1.77
C SER A 160 -21.34 18.91 -2.28
N GLY A 161 -21.19 17.61 -2.01
CA GLY A 161 -22.02 16.55 -2.60
C GLY A 161 -21.75 16.33 -4.08
N GLN A 162 -20.70 16.93 -4.63
CA GLN A 162 -20.33 16.83 -6.04
C GLN A 162 -18.85 16.48 -6.20
N VAL A 163 -18.58 15.54 -7.11
CA VAL A 163 -17.22 15.10 -7.45
C VAL A 163 -17.05 15.01 -8.95
N TYR A 164 -15.82 15.03 -9.45
CA TYR A 164 -15.53 14.92 -10.87
C TYR A 164 -14.29 14.06 -11.12
N LEU A 165 -14.21 13.47 -12.31
CA LEU A 165 -12.99 12.83 -12.80
C LEU A 165 -12.03 13.94 -13.24
N ASN A 166 -10.79 13.91 -12.76
CA ASN A 166 -9.78 14.94 -13.03
C ASN A 166 -9.20 14.92 -14.46
N ASP A 167 -9.57 13.94 -15.27
CA ASP A 167 -9.07 13.76 -16.63
C ASP A 167 -10.22 13.51 -17.61
N THR A 168 -9.93 13.74 -18.89
CA THR A 168 -10.88 13.52 -19.98
C THR A 168 -11.04 12.04 -20.27
N VAL A 169 -12.29 11.55 -20.27
CA VAL A 169 -12.59 10.18 -20.70
C VAL A 169 -13.14 10.24 -22.12
N THR A 170 -12.50 9.53 -23.05
CA THR A 170 -12.90 9.49 -24.47
C THR A 170 -13.50 8.15 -24.87
N GLY A 171 -14.49 8.19 -25.76
CA GLY A 171 -15.12 7.01 -26.35
C GLY A 171 -14.39 6.48 -27.59
N SER A 172 -14.95 5.44 -28.21
CA SER A 172 -14.44 4.86 -29.46
C SER A 172 -14.67 5.83 -30.62
N GLY A 173 -13.70 6.69 -30.89
CA GLY A 173 -13.78 7.71 -31.95
C GLY A 173 -13.37 9.12 -31.53
N ALA A 174 -12.67 9.28 -30.39
CA ALA A 174 -12.27 10.59 -29.83
C ALA A 174 -13.43 11.49 -29.38
N GLU A 175 -14.64 10.95 -29.25
CA GLU A 175 -15.74 11.62 -28.57
C GLU A 175 -15.38 11.83 -27.10
N VAL A 176 -15.51 13.06 -26.60
CA VAL A 176 -15.32 13.37 -25.18
C VAL A 176 -16.57 12.94 -24.43
N LEU A 177 -16.47 11.86 -23.66
CA LEU A 177 -17.57 11.34 -22.87
C LEU A 177 -17.67 12.00 -21.49
N ASN A 178 -16.52 12.40 -20.93
CA ASN A 178 -16.42 13.19 -19.70
C ASN A 178 -15.36 14.29 -19.87
N ASP A 179 -15.77 15.55 -19.72
CA ASP A 179 -14.91 16.73 -19.66
C ASP A 179 -14.71 17.19 -18.20
N PRO A 180 -13.49 17.13 -17.64
CA PRO A 180 -13.20 17.55 -16.26
C PRO A 180 -13.51 19.03 -15.98
N ARG A 181 -13.76 19.87 -16.98
CA ARG A 181 -14.11 21.29 -16.79
C ARG A 181 -15.61 21.52 -16.60
N ALA A 182 -16.45 20.68 -17.17
CA ALA A 182 -17.91 20.88 -17.21
C ALA A 182 -18.68 19.77 -16.51
N ASP A 183 -18.11 18.57 -16.46
CA ASP A 183 -18.81 17.37 -16.06
C ASP A 183 -18.53 17.03 -14.60
N TYR A 184 -19.55 16.46 -13.94
CA TYR A 184 -19.46 16.08 -12.54
C TYR A 184 -20.51 15.01 -12.21
N PHE A 185 -20.29 14.34 -11.10
CA PHE A 185 -21.19 13.41 -10.46
C PHE A 185 -21.76 14.08 -9.21
N ALA A 186 -23.08 14.18 -9.11
CA ALA A 186 -23.76 14.66 -7.91
C ALA A 186 -24.32 13.48 -7.12
N ALA A 187 -24.14 13.50 -5.80
CA ALA A 187 -24.67 12.48 -4.92
C ALA A 187 -26.20 12.41 -5.08
N ILE A 188 -26.74 11.21 -5.27
CA ILE A 188 -28.19 11.01 -5.37
C ILE A 188 -28.74 11.04 -3.95
N PRO A 189 -29.68 11.95 -3.62
CA PRO A 189 -30.22 12.05 -2.27
C PRO A 189 -30.76 10.72 -1.75
N SER A 190 -30.25 10.34 -0.57
CA SER A 190 -30.66 9.18 0.21
C SER A 190 -30.43 7.82 -0.45
N VAL A 191 -29.63 7.73 -1.52
CA VAL A 191 -29.22 6.46 -2.16
C VAL A 191 -27.81 6.08 -1.73
N TYR A 192 -27.73 4.94 -1.07
CA TYR A 192 -26.48 4.34 -0.60
C TYR A 192 -26.45 2.86 -1.00
N LEU A 193 -25.25 2.32 -1.19
CA LEU A 193 -25.01 0.89 -1.34
C LEU A 193 -24.07 0.50 -0.20
N SER A 194 -24.60 -0.28 0.76
CA SER A 194 -24.01 -0.37 2.09
C SER A 194 -23.83 1.05 2.64
N ILE A 195 -22.66 1.40 3.17
CA ILE A 195 -22.38 2.71 3.78
C ILE A 195 -21.82 3.77 2.82
N ARG A 196 -21.85 3.53 1.49
CA ARG A 196 -21.22 4.42 0.49
C ARG A 196 -22.27 5.10 -0.40
N PRO A 197 -22.13 6.42 -0.68
CA PRO A 197 -23.09 7.15 -1.50
C PRO A 197 -23.02 6.76 -2.97
N VAL A 198 -24.16 6.83 -3.66
CA VAL A 198 -24.24 6.71 -5.12
C VAL A 198 -24.33 8.10 -5.73
N PHE A 199 -23.61 8.34 -6.83
CA PHE A 199 -23.64 9.60 -7.56
C PHE A 199 -24.15 9.39 -8.98
N LYS A 200 -24.80 10.42 -9.53
CA LYS A 200 -25.26 10.47 -10.92
C LYS A 200 -24.50 11.54 -11.69
N HIS A 201 -24.04 11.19 -12.88
CA HIS A 201 -23.40 12.14 -13.80
C HIS A 201 -24.40 13.20 -14.29
N ASN A 202 -23.95 14.44 -14.41
CA ASN A 202 -24.79 15.58 -14.80
C ASN A 202 -25.30 15.57 -16.25
N ARG A 203 -24.71 14.77 -17.15
CA ARG A 203 -24.97 14.78 -18.60
C ARG A 203 -25.12 13.38 -19.17
N GLN A 204 -24.23 12.48 -18.77
CA GLN A 204 -24.29 11.08 -19.19
C GLN A 204 -25.29 10.30 -18.34
N ASN A 205 -25.82 9.20 -18.89
CA ASN A 205 -26.55 8.22 -18.09
C ASN A 205 -25.57 7.30 -17.36
N TRP A 206 -24.69 7.89 -16.54
CA TRP A 206 -23.67 7.20 -15.76
C TRP A 206 -23.86 7.41 -14.26
N TYR A 207 -23.43 6.42 -13.51
CA TYR A 207 -23.46 6.40 -12.06
C TYR A 207 -22.07 6.06 -11.54
N LEU A 208 -21.65 6.74 -10.47
CA LEU A 208 -20.46 6.41 -9.70
C LEU A 208 -20.93 5.74 -8.40
N TYR A 209 -20.49 4.51 -8.16
CA TYR A 209 -21.04 3.66 -7.11
C TYR A 209 -20.03 2.61 -6.64
N TYR A 210 -20.31 1.97 -5.50
CA TYR A 210 -19.48 0.91 -4.93
C TYR A 210 -20.21 -0.43 -4.96
N LEU A 211 -19.54 -1.47 -5.45
CA LEU A 211 -20.06 -2.84 -5.52
C LEU A 211 -18.92 -3.87 -5.56
N ASP A 212 -19.04 -4.93 -4.76
CA ASP A 212 -18.12 -6.08 -4.71
C ASP A 212 -16.64 -5.69 -4.52
N GLY A 213 -16.36 -4.81 -3.56
CA GLY A 213 -14.98 -4.39 -3.26
C GLY A 213 -14.39 -3.37 -4.25
N HIS A 214 -15.21 -2.80 -5.14
CA HIS A 214 -14.77 -1.88 -6.18
C HIS A 214 -15.65 -0.63 -6.24
N TRP A 215 -15.00 0.53 -6.44
CA TRP A 215 -15.65 1.70 -6.99
C TRP A 215 -15.75 1.59 -8.51
N ARG A 216 -16.88 1.99 -9.07
CA ARG A 216 -17.26 1.75 -10.46
C ARG A 216 -17.94 2.97 -11.07
N VAL A 217 -17.78 3.15 -12.37
CA VAL A 217 -18.62 4.04 -13.19
C VAL A 217 -19.31 3.19 -14.26
N GLY A 218 -20.63 3.26 -14.34
CA GLY A 218 -21.43 2.46 -15.27
C GLY A 218 -22.83 3.02 -15.50
N SER A 219 -23.60 2.42 -16.41
CA SER A 219 -24.95 2.92 -16.76
C SER A 219 -26.06 2.55 -15.76
N SER A 220 -25.74 1.71 -14.77
CA SER A 220 -26.59 1.36 -13.64
C SER A 220 -25.70 1.10 -12.42
N TYR A 221 -26.24 1.35 -11.23
CA TYR A 221 -25.60 0.99 -9.96
C TYR A 221 -26.19 -0.29 -9.34
N SER A 222 -27.13 -0.96 -10.03
CA SER A 222 -27.72 -2.24 -9.59
C SER A 222 -26.96 -3.48 -10.07
N GLY A 223 -25.88 -3.30 -10.84
CA GLY A 223 -25.05 -4.39 -11.35
C GLY A 223 -23.93 -3.86 -12.26
N SER A 224 -22.90 -4.69 -12.48
CA SER A 224 -21.62 -4.29 -13.08
C SER A 224 -21.46 -4.60 -14.57
N ALA A 225 -22.50 -5.11 -15.23
CA ALA A 225 -22.42 -5.58 -16.62
C ALA A 225 -22.08 -4.49 -17.64
N ALA A 226 -22.33 -3.23 -17.31
CA ALA A 226 -22.13 -2.07 -18.19
C ALA A 226 -21.15 -1.05 -17.58
N ASP A 227 -20.20 -1.52 -16.78
CA ASP A 227 -19.15 -0.67 -16.21
C ASP A 227 -18.14 -0.24 -17.27
N ILE A 228 -17.77 1.04 -17.21
CA ILE A 228 -16.77 1.66 -18.07
C ILE A 228 -15.50 2.02 -17.30
N LEU A 229 -15.60 2.22 -15.98
CA LEU A 229 -14.46 2.43 -15.09
C LEU A 229 -14.61 1.54 -13.86
N SER A 230 -13.50 1.02 -13.36
CA SER A 230 -13.47 0.21 -12.14
C SER A 230 -12.14 0.36 -11.40
N VAL A 231 -12.19 0.40 -10.08
CA VAL A 231 -11.02 0.40 -9.20
C VAL A 231 -11.33 -0.41 -7.95
N GLN A 232 -10.42 -1.31 -7.59
CA GLN A 232 -10.51 -2.04 -6.32
C GLN A 232 -9.92 -1.15 -5.23
N ASP A 233 -10.76 -0.59 -4.35
CA ASP A 233 -10.36 0.31 -3.28
C ASP A 233 -11.48 0.34 -2.23
N LEU A 234 -11.14 0.26 -0.94
CA LEU A 234 -12.13 0.18 0.15
C LEU A 234 -12.63 1.54 0.64
N ALA A 235 -12.14 2.65 0.07
CA ALA A 235 -12.53 3.99 0.47
C ALA A 235 -14.04 4.15 0.68
N LEU A 236 -14.48 4.77 1.78
CA LEU A 236 -15.91 5.04 2.03
C LEU A 236 -16.45 6.17 1.14
N ARG A 237 -15.55 6.94 0.53
CA ARG A 237 -15.86 8.08 -0.32
C ARG A 237 -15.03 8.04 -1.61
N PRO A 238 -15.59 8.43 -2.76
CA PRO A 238 -14.88 8.28 -4.01
C PRO A 238 -13.67 9.21 -4.12
N GLU A 239 -13.70 10.40 -3.52
CA GLU A 239 -12.54 11.31 -3.45
C GLU A 239 -11.37 10.73 -2.66
N TYR A 240 -11.59 9.69 -1.86
CA TYR A 240 -10.56 9.00 -1.08
C TYR A 240 -9.98 7.77 -1.77
N ILE A 241 -10.37 7.51 -3.02
CA ILE A 241 -9.80 6.42 -3.81
C ILE A 241 -8.34 6.75 -4.14
N THR A 242 -7.46 5.81 -3.82
CA THR A 242 -6.01 5.98 -4.02
C THR A 242 -5.44 5.02 -5.04
N ASN A 243 -6.10 3.88 -5.25
CA ASN A 243 -5.70 2.88 -6.24
C ASN A 243 -5.94 3.36 -7.68
N GLN A 244 -5.31 2.67 -8.63
CA GLN A 244 -5.37 3.03 -10.05
C GLN A 244 -6.69 2.56 -10.67
N TRP A 245 -7.38 3.48 -11.31
CA TRP A 245 -8.57 3.18 -12.10
C TRP A 245 -8.21 2.33 -13.31
N LYS A 246 -9.18 1.50 -13.72
CA LYS A 246 -9.17 0.78 -14.98
C LYS A 246 -10.34 1.24 -15.82
N SER A 247 -10.15 1.34 -17.13
CA SER A 247 -11.18 1.65 -18.11
C SER A 247 -11.49 0.44 -18.98
N TRP A 248 -12.74 0.33 -19.40
CA TRP A 248 -13.17 -0.72 -20.33
C TRP A 248 -13.09 -0.23 -21.77
N THR A 249 -12.27 -0.90 -22.58
CA THR A 249 -12.08 -0.56 -24.01
C THR A 249 -13.13 -1.18 -24.94
N GLY A 250 -14.14 -1.87 -24.39
CA GLY A 250 -15.06 -2.72 -25.15
C GLY A 250 -14.61 -4.18 -25.25
N THR A 251 -13.31 -4.46 -25.05
CA THR A 251 -12.74 -5.82 -25.14
C THR A 251 -11.86 -6.20 -23.95
N ALA A 252 -11.19 -5.24 -23.33
CA ALA A 252 -10.31 -5.46 -22.19
C ALA A 252 -10.31 -4.27 -21.22
N TRP A 253 -9.95 -4.55 -19.96
CA TRP A 253 -9.68 -3.55 -18.95
C TRP A 253 -8.24 -3.02 -19.08
N THR A 254 -8.08 -1.71 -19.17
CA THR A 254 -6.79 -1.02 -19.25
C THR A 254 -6.58 -0.11 -18.05
N THR A 255 -5.39 -0.09 -17.48
CA THR A 255 -5.08 0.78 -16.32
C THR A 255 -4.91 2.23 -16.77
N GLU A 256 -5.64 3.14 -16.13
CA GLU A 256 -5.56 4.58 -16.33
C GLU A 256 -4.56 5.20 -15.36
N SER A 257 -3.49 5.77 -15.89
CA SER A 257 -2.49 6.47 -15.09
C SER A 257 -2.96 7.90 -14.79
N GLY A 258 -3.16 8.24 -13.53
CA GLY A 258 -3.44 9.62 -13.10
C GLY A 258 -4.92 9.98 -12.99
N LEU A 259 -5.84 9.15 -13.50
CA LEU A 259 -7.27 9.32 -13.29
C LEU A 259 -7.61 9.22 -11.80
N ARG A 260 -8.31 10.22 -11.27
CA ARG A 260 -8.71 10.37 -9.87
C ARG A 260 -10.06 11.07 -9.80
N ILE A 261 -10.78 10.81 -8.70
CA ILE A 261 -11.96 11.58 -8.34
C ILE A 261 -11.52 12.75 -7.47
N LYS A 262 -11.96 13.96 -7.79
CA LYS A 262 -11.72 15.18 -7.02
C LYS A 262 -13.03 15.88 -6.68
N CYS A 263 -13.02 16.76 -5.68
CA CYS A 263 -14.20 17.54 -5.32
C CYS A 263 -14.54 18.55 -6.40
N ARG A 264 -15.81 18.56 -6.84
CA ARG A 264 -16.37 19.65 -7.64
C ARG A 264 -16.83 20.75 -6.67
N GLY A 265 -16.34 21.96 -6.88
CA GLY A 265 -16.61 23.12 -6.04
C GLY A 265 -17.60 24.09 -6.68
N ILE A 266 -17.48 25.37 -6.33
CA ILE A 266 -18.39 26.44 -6.77
C ILE A 266 -17.98 27.04 -8.13
N ALA A 267 -16.72 26.87 -8.53
CA ALA A 267 -16.20 27.38 -9.79
C ALA A 267 -14.99 26.57 -10.27
N ASN A 268 -14.92 26.37 -11.59
CA ASN A 268 -13.75 25.83 -12.29
C ASN A 268 -13.09 26.94 -13.14
N GLY A 269 -11.76 26.98 -13.17
CA GLY A 269 -10.97 27.93 -13.97
C GLY A 269 -10.77 29.31 -13.34
N GLU A 270 -11.42 29.61 -12.21
CA GLU A 270 -11.34 30.93 -11.56
C GLU A 270 -11.32 30.79 -10.03
N SER A 271 -10.47 31.58 -9.36
CA SER A 271 -10.46 31.68 -7.90
C SER A 271 -11.55 32.64 -7.42
N LYS A 272 -12.60 32.09 -6.78
CA LYS A 272 -13.66 32.88 -6.13
C LYS A 272 -13.38 33.15 -4.65
N CYS A 273 -12.22 32.74 -4.13
CA CYS A 273 -11.90 32.89 -2.71
C CYS A 273 -11.70 34.33 -2.24
N ASN A 274 -11.44 35.26 -3.15
CA ASN A 274 -11.32 36.69 -2.85
C ASN A 274 -12.67 37.42 -2.75
N GLY A 275 -13.79 36.73 -3.03
CA GLY A 275 -15.12 37.29 -2.87
C GLY A 275 -15.51 37.49 -1.39
N ASN A 276 -16.60 38.22 -1.15
CA ASN A 276 -17.17 38.32 0.19
C ASN A 276 -17.82 36.97 0.58
N ALA A 277 -17.25 36.30 1.57
CA ALA A 277 -17.78 35.08 2.19
C ALA A 277 -18.26 33.99 1.20
N PRO A 278 -17.40 33.52 0.27
CA PRO A 278 -17.77 32.55 -0.77
C PRO A 278 -18.25 31.20 -0.21
N CYS A 279 -17.94 30.89 1.05
CA CYS A 279 -18.38 29.69 1.76
C CYS A 279 -19.34 30.02 2.92
N ASN A 280 -20.14 31.09 2.78
CA ASN A 280 -21.16 31.54 3.75
C ASN A 280 -20.66 31.78 5.19
N ASN A 281 -19.36 32.03 5.39
CA ASN A 281 -18.69 32.05 6.70
C ASN A 281 -18.84 30.75 7.50
N LEU A 282 -19.17 29.65 6.83
CA LEU A 282 -19.33 28.30 7.39
C LEU A 282 -18.33 27.32 6.81
N GLY A 283 -17.29 27.84 6.19
CA GLY A 283 -16.25 27.05 5.58
C GLY A 283 -15.04 27.88 5.21
N THR A 284 -13.95 27.19 4.93
CA THR A 284 -12.73 27.78 4.37
C THR A 284 -12.76 27.64 2.86
N CYS A 285 -12.55 28.74 2.14
CA CYS A 285 -12.41 28.69 0.68
C CYS A 285 -11.00 28.29 0.29
N VAL A 286 -10.88 27.33 -0.63
CA VAL A 286 -9.61 26.86 -1.18
C VAL A 286 -9.67 26.91 -2.70
N TYR A 287 -8.62 27.42 -3.32
CA TYR A 287 -8.39 27.30 -4.76
C TYR A 287 -7.32 26.24 -5.01
N THR A 288 -7.71 25.15 -5.65
CA THR A 288 -6.86 23.98 -5.89
C THR A 288 -5.97 24.18 -7.12
N THR A 289 -4.87 23.44 -7.20
CA THR A 289 -4.01 23.31 -8.39
C THR A 289 -4.73 22.71 -9.59
N GLY A 290 -5.87 22.03 -9.37
CA GLY A 290 -6.80 21.62 -10.42
C GLY A 290 -7.67 22.75 -10.98
N ASN A 291 -7.38 24.01 -10.63
CA ASN A 291 -8.16 25.21 -10.96
C ASN A 291 -9.61 25.17 -10.45
N GLU A 292 -9.86 24.50 -9.33
CA GLU A 292 -11.19 24.42 -8.72
C GLU A 292 -11.27 25.29 -7.47
N THR A 293 -12.30 26.13 -7.34
CA THR A 293 -12.64 26.80 -6.08
C THR A 293 -13.60 25.92 -5.28
N VAL A 294 -13.16 25.43 -4.12
CA VAL A 294 -13.92 24.52 -3.25
C VAL A 294 -14.10 25.14 -1.87
N CYS A 295 -15.27 24.92 -1.27
CA CYS A 295 -15.54 25.26 0.12
C CYS A 295 -15.34 24.03 1.03
N LEU A 296 -14.44 24.15 2.01
CA LEU A 296 -14.24 23.17 3.06
C LEU A 296 -15.13 23.53 4.25
N CYS A 297 -16.28 22.87 4.36
CA CYS A 297 -17.30 23.21 5.34
C CYS A 297 -16.87 22.85 6.77
N GLN A 298 -17.23 23.73 7.71
CA GLN A 298 -17.02 23.56 9.15
C GLN A 298 -18.30 22.99 9.79
N ASP A 299 -18.14 22.36 10.96
CA ASP A 299 -19.23 21.81 11.76
C ASP A 299 -20.17 20.90 10.96
N SER A 300 -21.49 21.04 11.15
CA SER A 300 -22.51 20.31 10.39
C SER A 300 -22.88 20.93 9.04
N ALA A 301 -22.12 21.94 8.58
CA ALA A 301 -22.41 22.57 7.29
C ALA A 301 -22.01 21.68 6.09
N HIS A 302 -22.76 21.81 5.01
CA HIS A 302 -22.52 21.10 3.74
C HIS A 302 -23.18 21.82 2.55
N GLY A 303 -22.92 21.32 1.34
CA GLY A 303 -23.31 21.96 0.08
C GLY A 303 -22.14 22.72 -0.55
N PRO A 304 -22.20 23.04 -1.85
CA PRO A 304 -21.08 23.67 -2.56
C PRO A 304 -20.59 24.97 -1.92
N TYR A 305 -21.48 25.75 -1.29
CA TYR A 305 -21.18 27.01 -0.59
C TYR A 305 -21.25 26.86 0.94
N CYS A 306 -21.33 25.64 1.48
CA CYS A 306 -21.60 25.38 2.90
C CYS A 306 -22.91 26.03 3.40
N GLU A 307 -23.93 26.09 2.54
CA GLU A 307 -25.19 26.78 2.77
C GLU A 307 -26.19 25.99 3.63
N ASN A 308 -26.05 24.66 3.69
CA ASN A 308 -26.98 23.77 4.39
C ASN A 308 -26.43 23.40 5.76
N ARG A 309 -27.32 23.21 6.74
CA ARG A 309 -26.98 22.79 8.12
C ARG A 309 -27.85 21.63 8.63
N ASP A 310 -28.52 20.92 7.73
CA ASP A 310 -29.33 19.79 8.12
C ASP A 310 -28.45 18.69 8.71
N GLU A 311 -28.86 18.18 9.86
CA GLU A 311 -28.12 17.15 10.59
C GLU A 311 -29.10 16.13 11.18
N CYS A 312 -28.63 14.89 11.34
CA CYS A 312 -29.37 13.90 12.09
C CYS A 312 -29.26 14.17 13.59
N SER A 313 -30.35 13.98 14.32
CA SER A 313 -30.34 13.94 15.79
C SER A 313 -29.38 12.87 16.31
N ASP A 314 -29.04 12.89 17.60
CA ASP A 314 -28.28 11.77 18.18
C ASP A 314 -29.02 10.44 17.94
N PRO A 315 -28.33 9.39 17.45
CA PRO A 315 -28.98 8.15 17.00
C PRO A 315 -29.72 7.39 18.11
N GLY A 316 -29.50 7.75 19.38
CA GLY A 316 -29.94 6.96 20.53
C GLY A 316 -29.27 5.58 20.54
N ILE A 317 -29.71 4.72 21.46
CA ILE A 317 -29.30 3.31 21.48
C ILE A 317 -30.54 2.47 21.19
N PRO A 318 -30.62 1.78 20.04
CA PRO A 318 -31.73 0.89 19.75
C PRO A 318 -31.86 -0.22 20.82
N PRO A 319 -33.07 -0.74 21.11
CA PRO A 319 -33.27 -1.77 22.13
C PRO A 319 -32.47 -3.07 21.91
N SER A 320 -32.15 -3.39 20.65
CA SER A 320 -31.36 -4.55 20.24
C SER A 320 -29.85 -4.34 20.33
N SER A 321 -29.41 -3.13 20.73
CA SER A 321 -28.03 -2.69 20.67
C SER A 321 -27.48 -2.34 22.05
N LEU A 322 -26.19 -2.60 22.25
CA LEU A 322 -25.45 -2.25 23.46
C LEU A 322 -24.98 -0.79 23.44
N SER A 323 -24.57 -0.30 22.27
CA SER A 323 -23.94 1.00 22.11
C SER A 323 -23.97 1.44 20.65
N VAL A 324 -24.05 2.75 20.43
CA VAL A 324 -23.92 3.38 19.11
C VAL A 324 -22.82 4.43 19.14
N PHE A 325 -21.96 4.45 18.14
CA PHE A 325 -20.86 5.39 17.99
C PHE A 325 -20.92 6.09 16.64
N ASN A 326 -20.67 7.40 16.63
CA ASN A 326 -20.57 8.23 15.44
C ASN A 326 -19.49 9.30 15.65
N THR A 327 -19.06 9.97 14.58
CA THR A 327 -18.09 11.09 14.67
C THR A 327 -18.59 12.37 14.00
N GLY A 328 -19.82 12.35 13.48
CA GLY A 328 -20.51 13.50 12.90
C GLY A 328 -22.01 13.21 12.76
N LYS A 329 -22.75 14.19 12.26
CA LYS A 329 -24.22 14.16 12.11
C LYS A 329 -24.69 14.68 10.75
N ARG A 330 -23.78 14.96 9.82
CA ARG A 330 -24.10 15.48 8.48
C ARG A 330 -24.64 14.39 7.58
N PRO A 331 -25.33 14.73 6.48
CA PRO A 331 -25.63 13.78 5.42
C PRO A 331 -24.37 12.99 5.00
N GLY A 332 -24.48 11.67 5.00
CA GLY A 332 -23.39 10.74 4.67
C GLY A 332 -22.41 10.47 5.80
N ASP A 333 -22.59 11.02 7.01
CA ASP A 333 -21.86 10.56 8.20
C ASP A 333 -22.39 9.19 8.64
N ILE A 334 -21.50 8.36 9.21
CA ILE A 334 -21.77 6.95 9.54
C ILE A 334 -21.78 6.77 11.06
N ALA A 335 -22.76 6.01 11.54
CA ALA A 335 -22.82 5.50 12.90
C ALA A 335 -22.71 3.97 12.90
N THR A 336 -21.98 3.41 13.86
CA THR A 336 -21.86 1.97 14.08
C THR A 336 -22.61 1.61 15.36
N SER A 337 -23.47 0.61 15.30
CA SER A 337 -24.13 0.01 16.45
C SER A 337 -23.57 -1.39 16.71
N PHE A 338 -23.47 -1.77 17.98
CA PHE A 338 -23.03 -3.09 18.41
C PHE A 338 -24.22 -3.84 19.02
N CYS A 339 -24.56 -5.01 18.46
CA CYS A 339 -25.69 -5.82 18.89
C CYS A 339 -25.50 -6.41 20.30
N LEU A 340 -26.61 -6.65 20.99
CA LEU A 340 -26.62 -7.48 22.20
C LEU A 340 -26.31 -8.94 21.89
N ALA A 341 -25.67 -9.65 22.83
CA ALA A 341 -25.26 -11.05 22.68
C ALA A 341 -26.41 -12.00 22.28
N SER A 342 -27.64 -11.70 22.71
CA SER A 342 -28.84 -12.50 22.39
C SER A 342 -29.38 -12.28 20.98
N TYR A 343 -28.73 -11.46 20.15
CA TYR A 343 -29.20 -11.01 18.85
C TYR A 343 -28.19 -11.23 17.70
N SER A 344 -27.13 -12.05 17.86
CA SER A 344 -26.05 -12.10 16.85
C SER A 344 -25.91 -13.42 16.09
N SER A 345 -26.07 -13.30 14.76
CA SER A 345 -25.31 -14.06 13.76
C SER A 345 -24.20 -13.18 13.12
N LEU A 346 -24.33 -11.85 13.19
CA LEU A 346 -23.29 -10.84 12.91
C LEU A 346 -23.40 -9.73 13.98
N PRO A 347 -22.30 -9.24 14.58
CA PRO A 347 -22.35 -8.41 15.81
C PRO A 347 -22.58 -6.90 15.61
N GLU A 348 -22.51 -6.36 14.39
CA GLU A 348 -22.54 -4.92 14.15
C GLU A 348 -23.52 -4.47 13.07
N GLU A 349 -24.10 -3.29 13.26
CA GLU A 349 -24.97 -2.60 12.30
C GLU A 349 -24.38 -1.24 11.93
N PHE A 350 -24.59 -0.80 10.69
CA PHE A 350 -24.16 0.51 10.22
C PHE A 350 -25.35 1.35 9.80
N TYR A 351 -25.35 2.60 10.25
CA TYR A 351 -26.34 3.60 9.90
C TYR A 351 -25.69 4.76 9.17
N VAL A 352 -26.39 5.30 8.18
CA VAL A 352 -25.97 6.51 7.48
C VAL A 352 -26.96 7.62 7.79
N CYS A 353 -26.45 8.80 8.14
CA CYS A 353 -27.28 9.98 8.27
C CYS A 353 -27.74 10.44 6.89
N LYS A 354 -29.04 10.42 6.62
CA LYS A 354 -29.60 10.84 5.33
C LYS A 354 -31.02 11.40 5.47
N GLN A 355 -31.46 12.13 4.46
CA GLN A 355 -32.82 12.65 4.43
C GLN A 355 -33.82 11.51 4.24
N ASN A 356 -34.84 11.45 5.08
CA ASN A 356 -35.95 10.54 4.90
C ASN A 356 -36.82 11.06 3.73
N ARG A 357 -37.06 10.20 2.74
CA ARG A 357 -37.78 10.59 1.50
C ARG A 357 -39.25 10.93 1.75
N GLN A 358 -39.86 10.34 2.76
CA GLN A 358 -41.25 10.55 3.10
C GLN A 358 -41.45 11.82 3.93
N SER A 359 -40.63 12.04 4.95
CA SER A 359 -40.77 13.18 5.87
C SER A 359 -39.96 14.41 5.46
N GLY A 360 -38.96 14.26 4.59
CA GLY A 360 -37.98 15.30 4.29
C GLY A 360 -37.01 15.62 5.44
N SER A 361 -37.14 14.94 6.59
CA SER A 361 -36.31 15.17 7.77
C SER A 361 -35.05 14.31 7.76
N MET A 362 -33.96 14.80 8.34
CA MET A 362 -32.72 14.03 8.51
C MET A 362 -32.90 12.93 9.56
N ASN A 363 -32.49 11.70 9.23
CA ASN A 363 -32.58 10.54 10.12
C ASN A 363 -31.38 9.60 9.90
N TRP A 364 -31.03 8.85 10.96
CA TRP A 364 -30.12 7.71 10.84
C TRP A 364 -30.86 6.53 10.23
N MET A 365 -30.38 6.07 9.09
CA MET A 365 -31.01 4.99 8.33
C MET A 365 -30.07 3.79 8.29
N LEU A 366 -30.60 2.61 8.59
CA LEU A 366 -29.86 1.35 8.57
C LEU A 366 -29.45 1.01 7.13
N GLU A 367 -28.16 0.77 6.91
CA GLU A 367 -27.58 0.43 5.60
C GLU A 367 -26.75 -0.86 5.60
N SER A 368 -26.45 -1.42 6.77
CA SER A 368 -25.77 -2.71 6.84
C SER A 368 -26.65 -3.86 6.37
N GLU A 369 -26.06 -4.83 5.67
CA GLU A 369 -26.74 -6.10 5.36
C GLU A 369 -27.00 -6.91 6.64
N ALA A 370 -26.04 -6.85 7.58
CA ALA A 370 -26.18 -7.40 8.92
C ALA A 370 -27.21 -6.62 9.71
N THR A 371 -28.07 -7.34 10.45
CA THR A 371 -29.05 -6.76 11.37
C THR A 371 -29.05 -7.55 12.67
N CYS A 372 -29.24 -6.86 13.81
CA CYS A 372 -29.35 -7.45 15.14
C CYS A 372 -30.67 -8.25 15.22
N ARG A 373 -30.67 -9.49 14.72
CA ARG A 373 -31.83 -10.39 14.76
C ARG A 373 -31.68 -11.37 15.89
N VAL A 374 -32.75 -11.56 16.65
CA VAL A 374 -32.86 -12.71 17.56
C VAL A 374 -32.59 -13.97 16.74
N PRO A 375 -31.65 -14.85 17.13
CA PRO A 375 -31.52 -16.16 16.50
C PRO A 375 -32.90 -16.81 16.49
N VAL A 376 -33.38 -17.23 15.32
CA VAL A 376 -34.64 -17.97 15.25
C VAL A 376 -34.48 -19.15 16.21
N PRO A 377 -35.41 -19.36 17.16
CA PRO A 377 -35.35 -20.54 18.02
C PRO A 377 -35.23 -21.73 17.09
N THR A 378 -34.19 -22.54 17.25
CA THR A 378 -34.11 -23.82 16.57
C THR A 378 -35.33 -24.60 17.03
N THR A 379 -36.41 -24.57 16.25
CA THR A 379 -37.49 -25.53 16.40
C THR A 379 -36.81 -26.86 16.14
N ILE A 380 -36.53 -27.57 17.22
CA ILE A 380 -36.30 -28.99 17.19
C ILE A 380 -37.63 -29.54 16.68
N ASP A 381 -37.77 -29.62 15.35
CA ASP A 381 -38.82 -30.43 14.78
C ASP A 381 -38.62 -31.82 15.38
N PRO A 382 -39.61 -32.38 16.08
CA PRO A 382 -39.50 -33.74 16.56
C PRO A 382 -39.18 -34.63 15.36
N PRO A 383 -38.20 -35.55 15.48
CA PRO A 383 -37.80 -36.38 14.35
C PRO A 383 -39.05 -37.06 13.78
N PRO A 384 -39.25 -37.02 12.44
CA PRO A 384 -40.38 -37.69 11.83
C PRO A 384 -40.34 -39.18 12.22
N PRO A 385 -41.49 -39.81 12.50
CA PRO A 385 -41.53 -41.20 12.92
C PRO A 385 -40.86 -42.07 11.87
N VAL A 386 -39.83 -42.79 12.30
CA VAL A 386 -39.07 -43.73 11.48
C VAL A 386 -40.00 -44.85 11.04
N THR A 387 -40.50 -44.77 9.80
CA THR A 387 -41.06 -45.91 9.08
C THR A 387 -39.91 -46.70 8.46
N PRO A 388 -39.71 -47.97 8.82
CA PRO A 388 -38.64 -48.78 8.24
C PRO A 388 -39.06 -49.21 6.84
N ASN A 389 -38.36 -48.75 5.81
CA ASN A 389 -38.45 -49.35 4.49
C ASN A 389 -37.07 -49.91 4.07
N PRO A 390 -36.96 -51.23 3.83
CA PRO A 390 -35.69 -51.88 3.54
C PRO A 390 -35.37 -51.81 2.04
N ARG A 391 -34.21 -51.22 1.71
CA ARG A 391 -33.29 -51.62 0.63
C ARG A 391 -32.37 -50.46 0.29
N GLN A 392 -31.18 -50.43 0.87
CA GLN A 392 -30.02 -49.85 0.20
C GLN A 392 -28.92 -50.90 0.14
N ARG A 393 -28.52 -51.18 -1.10
CA ARG A 393 -27.44 -52.06 -1.51
C ARG A 393 -26.12 -51.28 -1.32
N PRO A 394 -25.04 -51.88 -0.82
CA PRO A 394 -23.82 -51.16 -0.50
C PRO A 394 -23.06 -50.80 -1.78
N SER A 395 -22.55 -49.56 -1.87
CA SER A 395 -21.42 -49.24 -2.74
C SER A 395 -20.26 -48.81 -1.85
N GLU A 396 -19.33 -49.74 -1.77
CA GLU A 396 -17.95 -49.60 -1.37
C GLU A 396 -17.23 -48.77 -2.45
N ASP A 397 -16.49 -47.74 -2.02
CA ASP A 397 -15.20 -47.36 -2.63
C ASP A 397 -14.57 -46.28 -1.74
N GLN A 398 -13.80 -46.75 -0.75
CA GLN A 398 -12.74 -45.98 -0.14
C GLN A 398 -11.49 -46.11 -1.00
N ALA A 399 -10.94 -44.98 -1.44
CA ALA A 399 -9.60 -44.89 -2.00
C ALA A 399 -8.79 -43.81 -1.25
N PRO A 400 -7.46 -43.95 -1.16
CA PRO A 400 -6.77 -43.84 0.12
C PRO A 400 -6.11 -42.49 0.38
N ILE A 401 -5.83 -42.29 1.66
CA ILE A 401 -5.04 -41.23 2.27
C ILE A 401 -3.71 -41.08 1.53
N GLY A 402 -3.57 -39.97 0.79
CA GLY A 402 -2.32 -39.56 0.17
C GLY A 402 -1.36 -38.99 1.20
N GLU A 403 -0.14 -39.51 1.20
CA GLU A 403 1.00 -39.10 2.02
C GLU A 403 1.28 -37.59 1.92
N LYS A 404 1.61 -36.99 3.08
CA LYS A 404 2.05 -35.59 3.20
C LYS A 404 3.31 -35.36 2.34
N PRO A 405 3.33 -34.38 1.43
CA PRO A 405 4.55 -34.04 0.73
C PRO A 405 5.55 -33.43 1.72
N ILE A 406 6.74 -34.03 1.76
CA ILE A 406 7.92 -33.56 2.51
C ILE A 406 8.19 -32.10 2.15
N ASP A 407 8.44 -31.30 3.19
CA ASP A 407 8.58 -29.85 3.15
C ASP A 407 9.77 -29.39 2.29
N GLN A 408 9.54 -29.26 0.98
CA GLN A 408 10.52 -28.73 0.02
C GLN A 408 10.76 -27.22 0.18
N SER A 409 9.97 -26.54 1.02
CA SER A 409 10.06 -25.08 1.19
C SER A 409 11.22 -24.67 2.10
N GLU A 410 11.49 -25.43 3.17
CA GLU A 410 12.60 -25.17 4.09
C GLU A 410 13.97 -25.41 3.44
N ALA A 411 14.12 -26.53 2.72
CA ALA A 411 15.35 -26.83 2.00
C ALA A 411 15.65 -25.78 0.91
N PHE A 412 14.61 -25.26 0.25
CA PHE A 412 14.74 -24.19 -0.73
C PHE A 412 15.13 -22.85 -0.08
N MET A 413 14.52 -22.48 1.05
CA MET A 413 14.87 -21.27 1.80
C MET A 413 16.31 -21.31 2.33
N ILE A 414 16.73 -22.43 2.92
CA ILE A 414 18.11 -22.62 3.39
C ILE A 414 19.09 -22.48 2.21
N PHE A 415 18.75 -23.03 1.05
CA PHE A 415 19.57 -22.94 -0.15
C PHE A 415 19.68 -21.50 -0.70
N VAL A 416 18.58 -20.74 -0.69
CA VAL A 416 18.57 -19.32 -1.11
C VAL A 416 19.41 -18.46 -0.15
N ILE A 417 19.28 -18.66 1.16
CA ILE A 417 20.07 -17.92 2.15
C ILE A 417 21.57 -18.22 2.00
N ALA A 418 21.94 -19.50 1.82
CA ALA A 418 23.33 -19.90 1.58
C ALA A 418 23.90 -19.29 0.27
N PHE A 419 23.07 -19.19 -0.76
CA PHE A 419 23.43 -18.53 -2.03
C PHE A 419 23.76 -17.05 -1.82
N PHE A 420 22.88 -16.29 -1.17
CA PHE A 420 23.10 -14.86 -0.91
C PHE A 420 24.32 -14.61 -0.02
N ALA A 421 24.51 -15.43 1.02
CA ALA A 421 25.67 -15.33 1.90
C ALA A 421 26.99 -15.55 1.14
N CYS A 422 27.07 -16.58 0.29
CA CYS A 422 28.31 -16.90 -0.41
C CYS A 422 28.58 -16.00 -1.63
N HIS A 423 27.54 -15.53 -2.33
CA HIS A 423 27.69 -14.86 -3.64
C HIS A 423 27.63 -13.34 -3.56
N ILE A 424 27.03 -12.78 -2.51
CA ILE A 424 26.94 -11.32 -2.34
C ILE A 424 27.74 -10.89 -1.13
N ILE A 425 27.50 -11.52 0.02
CA ILE A 425 28.08 -11.07 1.30
C ILE A 425 29.59 -11.35 1.35
N CYS A 426 30.05 -12.56 1.02
CA CYS A 426 31.48 -12.88 1.03
C CYS A 426 32.34 -12.01 0.09
N PRO A 427 31.95 -11.74 -1.18
CA PRO A 427 32.72 -10.84 -2.05
C PRO A 427 32.80 -9.41 -1.54
N ILE A 428 31.71 -8.90 -0.93
CA ILE A 428 31.71 -7.56 -0.32
C ILE A 428 32.70 -7.49 0.84
N PHE A 429 32.74 -8.49 1.73
CA PHE A 429 33.69 -8.52 2.83
C PHE A 429 35.15 -8.67 2.37
N ILE A 430 35.40 -9.49 1.33
CA ILE A 430 36.73 -9.60 0.72
C ILE A 430 37.15 -8.26 0.11
N TYR A 431 36.25 -7.58 -0.60
CA TYR A 431 36.51 -6.27 -1.17
C TYR A 431 36.80 -5.22 -0.09
N LEU A 432 36.00 -5.16 0.98
CA LEU A 432 36.23 -4.29 2.14
C LEU A 432 37.57 -4.58 2.81
N GLY A 433 37.95 -5.86 2.96
CA GLY A 433 39.26 -6.25 3.49
C GLY A 433 40.43 -5.78 2.61
N ILE A 434 40.27 -5.83 1.28
CA ILE A 434 41.26 -5.30 0.32
C ILE A 434 41.35 -3.77 0.42
N VAL A 435 40.22 -3.07 0.56
CA VAL A 435 40.19 -1.61 0.71
C VAL A 435 40.83 -1.20 2.04
N LEU A 436 40.49 -1.86 3.14
CA LEU A 436 41.07 -1.61 4.46
C LEU A 436 42.59 -1.85 4.48
N THR A 437 43.08 -2.93 3.85
CA THR A 437 44.52 -3.16 3.73
C THR A 437 45.22 -2.11 2.86
N ARG A 438 44.55 -1.54 1.85
CA ARG A 438 45.08 -0.41 1.08
C ARG A 438 45.14 0.87 1.89
N ILE A 439 44.12 1.17 2.70
CA ILE A 439 44.07 2.34 3.58
C ILE A 439 45.16 2.23 4.67
N VAL A 440 45.26 1.08 5.34
CA VAL A 440 46.29 0.83 6.37
C VAL A 440 47.70 0.91 5.77
N ARG A 441 47.92 0.43 4.54
CA ARG A 441 49.20 0.58 3.84
C ARG A 441 49.48 2.01 3.37
N ALA A 442 48.45 2.78 3.02
CA ALA A 442 48.59 4.20 2.68
C ALA A 442 48.95 5.03 3.92
N CYS A 443 48.36 4.72 5.08
CA CYS A 443 48.74 5.32 6.36
C CYS A 443 50.16 4.93 6.82
N ARG A 444 50.66 3.76 6.43
CA ARG A 444 52.06 3.34 6.68
C ARG A 444 53.07 3.91 5.69
N ARG A 445 52.63 4.62 4.64
CA ARG A 445 53.47 5.14 3.55
C ARG A 445 53.94 6.57 3.77
N THR A 446 54.18 6.93 5.04
CA THR A 446 54.97 8.11 5.41
C THR A 446 56.46 7.79 5.65
N GLU A 447 56.91 6.53 5.51
CA GLU A 447 58.34 6.19 5.50
C GLU A 447 58.71 5.15 4.42
N LEU A 448 59.71 5.56 3.63
CA LEU A 448 60.60 4.82 2.70
C LEU A 448 60.05 4.06 1.47
N ILE A 449 60.69 4.36 0.34
CA ILE A 449 60.52 3.80 -1.01
C ILE A 449 61.43 2.56 -1.17
N SER A 450 60.92 1.45 -1.74
CA SER A 450 61.74 0.45 -2.47
C SER A 450 60.94 -0.52 -3.34
N ASP A 451 61.57 -0.94 -4.43
CA ASP A 451 61.08 -1.53 -5.69
C ASP A 451 60.58 -2.99 -5.67
N ARG A 452 59.62 -3.35 -4.81
CA ARG A 452 58.96 -4.69 -4.86
C ARG A 452 57.48 -4.71 -5.29
N LEU A 453 57.04 -3.69 -6.03
CA LEU A 453 55.62 -3.49 -6.36
C LEU A 453 55.11 -4.11 -7.68
N LYS A 454 55.96 -4.69 -8.53
CA LYS A 454 55.50 -5.37 -9.76
C LYS A 454 55.07 -6.82 -9.59
N ALA A 455 55.47 -7.49 -8.49
CA ALA A 455 55.14 -8.91 -8.29
C ALA A 455 53.77 -9.14 -7.62
N VAL A 456 53.30 -8.24 -6.76
CA VAL A 456 52.04 -8.42 -5.99
C VAL A 456 50.80 -7.95 -6.76
N GLY A 457 50.95 -7.04 -7.73
CA GLY A 457 49.87 -6.60 -8.61
C GLY A 457 49.39 -7.72 -9.55
N ASN A 458 50.32 -8.50 -10.10
CA ASN A 458 50.00 -9.56 -11.06
C ASN A 458 49.32 -10.77 -10.41
N THR A 459 49.66 -11.10 -9.15
CA THR A 459 49.02 -12.22 -8.42
C THR A 459 47.58 -11.90 -8.01
N ALA A 460 47.30 -10.64 -7.62
CA ALA A 460 45.94 -10.22 -7.27
C ALA A 460 45.03 -10.11 -8.50
N GLN A 461 45.56 -9.64 -9.64
CA GLN A 461 44.82 -9.58 -10.91
C GLN A 461 44.55 -10.99 -11.47
N GLY A 462 45.49 -11.92 -11.29
CA GLY A 462 45.30 -13.33 -11.60
C GLY A 462 44.18 -13.96 -10.77
N LEU A 463 44.19 -13.73 -9.45
CA LEU A 463 43.16 -14.26 -8.55
C LEU A 463 41.76 -13.74 -8.89
N VAL A 464 41.63 -12.44 -9.21
CA VAL A 464 40.35 -11.82 -9.61
C VAL A 464 39.85 -12.35 -10.95
N ARG A 465 40.74 -12.60 -11.92
CA ARG A 465 40.35 -13.23 -13.20
C ARG A 465 39.92 -14.68 -13.03
N THR A 466 40.65 -15.46 -12.23
CA THR A 466 40.30 -16.86 -11.96
C THR A 466 38.96 -16.94 -11.21
N PHE A 467 38.73 -16.06 -10.24
CA PHE A 467 37.44 -15.95 -9.55
C PHE A 467 36.32 -15.55 -10.52
N SER A 468 36.49 -14.48 -11.32
CA SER A 468 35.45 -14.05 -12.26
C SER A 468 35.08 -15.13 -13.29
N THR A 469 36.06 -15.91 -13.74
CA THR A 469 35.84 -17.00 -14.71
C THR A 469 35.12 -18.18 -14.05
N PHE A 470 35.51 -18.54 -12.82
CA PHE A 470 34.83 -19.58 -12.04
C PHE A 470 33.38 -19.21 -11.74
N PHE A 471 33.12 -17.96 -11.34
CA PHE A 471 31.78 -17.45 -11.04
C PHE A 471 30.88 -17.36 -12.28
N ASN A 472 31.42 -16.97 -13.44
CA ASN A 472 30.66 -17.02 -14.69
C ASN A 472 30.29 -18.47 -15.05
N PHE A 473 31.24 -19.41 -14.92
CA PHE A 473 30.98 -20.81 -15.23
C PHE A 473 29.91 -21.42 -14.31
N THR A 474 29.99 -21.19 -12.99
CA THR A 474 28.99 -21.70 -12.04
C THR A 474 27.62 -21.05 -12.25
N PHE A 475 27.56 -19.77 -12.59
CA PHE A 475 26.31 -19.08 -12.93
C PHE A 475 25.63 -19.69 -14.16
N TRP A 476 26.37 -19.96 -15.25
CA TRP A 476 25.80 -20.54 -16.46
C TRP A 476 25.35 -21.99 -16.29
N VAL A 477 26.13 -22.81 -15.56
CA VAL A 477 25.73 -24.18 -15.23
C VAL A 477 24.45 -24.18 -14.37
N TRP A 478 24.32 -23.23 -13.45
CA TRP A 478 23.14 -23.08 -12.60
C TRP A 478 21.91 -22.58 -13.37
N LEU A 479 22.06 -21.61 -14.28
CA LEU A 479 20.98 -21.14 -15.14
C LEU A 479 20.43 -22.28 -16.01
N CYS A 480 21.31 -23.12 -16.55
CA CYS A 480 20.90 -24.32 -17.29
C CYS A 480 20.13 -25.31 -16.40
N ALA A 481 20.55 -25.54 -15.15
CA ALA A 481 19.85 -26.43 -14.22
C ALA A 481 18.45 -25.91 -13.85
N VAL A 482 18.31 -24.59 -13.63
CA VAL A 482 17.01 -23.95 -13.37
C VAL A 482 16.09 -24.03 -14.59
N CYS A 483 16.60 -23.76 -15.79
CA CYS A 483 15.82 -23.91 -17.01
C CYS A 483 15.34 -25.35 -17.23
N VAL A 484 16.17 -26.36 -16.92
CA VAL A 484 15.78 -27.78 -17.00
C VAL A 484 14.69 -28.11 -15.96
N CYS A 485 14.83 -27.65 -14.71
CA CYS A 485 13.82 -27.85 -13.67
C CYS A 485 12.48 -27.18 -13.98
N LEU A 486 12.51 -25.97 -14.57
CA LEU A 486 11.29 -25.26 -14.98
C LEU A 486 10.65 -25.92 -16.21
N SER A 487 11.43 -26.46 -17.15
CA SER A 487 10.92 -27.15 -18.35
C SER A 487 10.15 -28.44 -18.03
N LYS A 488 10.48 -29.12 -16.91
CA LYS A 488 9.76 -30.33 -16.46
C LYS A 488 8.40 -30.05 -15.81
N ARG A 489 8.10 -28.80 -15.42
CA ARG A 489 6.94 -28.49 -14.56
C ARG A 489 5.81 -27.70 -15.24
N SER A 490 5.97 -27.24 -16.48
CA SER A 490 4.87 -26.56 -17.19
C SER A 490 5.00 -26.67 -18.71
N ARG A 491 4.04 -27.35 -19.36
CA ARG A 491 3.89 -27.32 -20.82
C ARG A 491 3.18 -26.06 -21.34
N ASN A 492 2.64 -25.19 -20.47
CA ASN A 492 1.85 -24.02 -20.88
C ASN A 492 2.06 -22.83 -19.91
N SER A 493 3.25 -22.24 -19.87
CA SER A 493 3.51 -20.99 -19.13
C SER A 493 4.04 -19.89 -20.05
N PRO A 494 3.48 -18.67 -20.02
CA PRO A 494 3.86 -17.54 -20.88
C PRO A 494 5.26 -16.98 -20.58
N LEU A 495 5.90 -17.39 -19.47
CA LEU A 495 7.30 -17.07 -19.18
C LEU A 495 8.29 -17.82 -20.10
N PHE A 496 7.89 -18.97 -20.65
CA PHE A 496 8.73 -19.77 -21.55
C PHE A 496 8.90 -19.07 -22.92
N SER A 497 7.86 -18.39 -23.38
CA SER A 497 7.84 -17.59 -24.61
C SER A 497 8.68 -16.32 -24.52
N LEU A 498 8.78 -15.70 -23.33
CA LEU A 498 9.61 -14.49 -23.14
C LEU A 498 11.12 -14.80 -23.14
N LEU A 499 11.51 -16.01 -22.73
CA LEU A 499 12.92 -16.46 -22.76
C LEU A 499 13.36 -16.96 -24.15
N LEU A 500 12.41 -17.33 -25.02
CA LEU A 500 12.68 -17.72 -26.42
C LEU A 500 12.70 -16.52 -27.40
N GLY A 501 12.22 -15.34 -26.98
CA GLY A 501 12.22 -14.12 -27.80
C GLY A 501 13.59 -13.44 -27.97
N CYS A 502 14.60 -13.86 -27.20
CA CYS A 502 15.97 -13.33 -27.26
C CYS A 502 16.98 -14.43 -27.65
N SER A 503 16.82 -15.08 -28.81
CA SER A 503 17.86 -15.99 -29.33
C SER A 503 17.71 -16.25 -30.83
N ASN A 504 18.34 -15.41 -31.64
CA ASN A 504 18.75 -15.80 -32.99
C ASN A 504 20.08 -16.58 -32.88
N VAL A 505 20.07 -17.78 -32.29
CA VAL A 505 21.25 -18.67 -32.23
C VAL A 505 20.82 -20.15 -32.32
N ARG A 506 20.51 -20.61 -33.54
CA ARG A 506 20.62 -22.04 -33.87
C ARG A 506 22.09 -22.40 -34.05
N CYS A 507 22.83 -22.59 -32.95
CA CYS A 507 24.13 -23.30 -32.95
C CYS A 507 24.67 -23.35 -31.52
N LEU A 508 24.26 -24.34 -30.70
CA LEU A 508 25.01 -24.69 -29.48
C LEU A 508 24.72 -26.10 -28.95
N CYS A 509 23.60 -26.73 -29.33
CA CYS A 509 23.33 -28.12 -28.95
C CYS A 509 24.16 -29.19 -29.71
N SER A 510 24.98 -28.80 -30.69
CA SER A 510 25.80 -29.76 -31.46
C SER A 510 27.23 -29.96 -30.92
N LEU A 511 27.67 -29.18 -29.93
CA LEU A 511 29.08 -29.18 -29.49
C LEU A 511 29.37 -29.96 -28.20
N CYS A 512 28.35 -30.43 -27.46
CA CYS A 512 28.55 -31.19 -26.22
C CYS A 512 28.66 -32.72 -26.40
N SER A 513 28.51 -33.26 -27.61
CA SER A 513 28.54 -34.73 -27.83
C SER A 513 29.87 -35.29 -28.35
N HIS A 514 30.92 -34.50 -28.60
CA HIS A 514 32.10 -34.99 -29.33
C HIS A 514 33.49 -34.71 -28.75
N ARG A 515 33.64 -34.22 -27.51
CA ARG A 515 34.98 -33.94 -26.93
C ARG A 515 35.28 -34.54 -25.54
N SER A 516 34.57 -35.59 -25.14
CA SER A 516 34.83 -36.31 -23.87
C SER A 516 35.68 -37.58 -23.99
N PHE A 517 36.30 -37.84 -25.15
CA PHE A 517 37.17 -39.01 -25.34
C PHE A 517 38.46 -38.59 -26.03
N LEU A 518 39.43 -38.11 -25.25
CA LEU A 518 40.88 -38.11 -25.50
C LEU A 518 41.51 -36.99 -24.65
N PHE A 519 41.92 -37.29 -23.41
CA PHE A 519 43.14 -36.73 -22.79
C PHE A 519 43.39 -37.40 -21.43
N LEU A 520 43.75 -38.68 -21.48
CA LEU A 520 44.57 -39.34 -20.46
C LEU A 520 45.67 -40.11 -21.20
N ARG A 521 46.78 -39.44 -21.54
CA ARG A 521 48.09 -40.09 -21.65
C ARG A 521 49.25 -39.09 -21.80
N LYS A 522 50.14 -39.19 -20.81
CA LYS A 522 51.61 -39.08 -20.83
C LYS A 522 52.31 -37.73 -21.08
N SER A 523 53.24 -37.51 -20.15
CA SER A 523 54.40 -36.64 -20.08
C SER A 523 55.44 -36.86 -21.18
N SER A 524 56.10 -35.78 -21.64
CA SER A 524 57.57 -35.63 -21.71
C SER A 524 58.02 -34.34 -22.43
N VAL A 525 58.92 -33.62 -21.74
CA VAL A 525 60.09 -32.80 -22.12
C VAL A 525 60.33 -32.47 -23.61
N THR A 526 60.44 -31.15 -23.93
CA THR A 526 61.62 -30.45 -24.52
C THR A 526 61.22 -29.05 -25.05
N SER A 527 62.08 -28.05 -24.79
CA SER A 527 62.21 -26.76 -25.53
C SER A 527 63.27 -26.95 -26.65
N PRO A 528 63.68 -25.99 -27.52
CA PRO A 528 63.35 -24.56 -27.67
C PRO A 528 63.24 -24.05 -29.14
N GLY A 529 63.11 -22.73 -29.34
CA GLY A 529 63.54 -22.01 -30.57
C GLY A 529 62.51 -20.99 -31.11
N LEU A 530 62.58 -19.67 -30.83
CA LEU A 530 63.41 -18.57 -31.37
C LEU A 530 63.03 -18.05 -32.79
N VAL A 531 63.12 -16.71 -32.92
CA VAL A 531 62.98 -15.84 -34.11
C VAL A 531 61.53 -15.45 -34.46
N GLY A 532 61.09 -14.19 -34.54
CA GLY A 532 61.75 -12.88 -34.62
C GLY A 532 61.21 -12.10 -35.84
N ILE A 533 61.01 -10.78 -35.68
CA ILE A 533 61.13 -9.70 -36.71
C ILE A 533 59.84 -9.06 -37.30
N HIS A 534 59.64 -7.79 -36.87
CA HIS A 534 59.20 -6.53 -37.55
C HIS A 534 57.76 -6.36 -38.10
N GLN A 535 56.97 -5.36 -37.64
CA GLN A 535 56.88 -3.92 -38.06
C GLN A 535 56.52 -3.77 -39.55
N MET A 536 55.52 -3.02 -40.04
CA MET A 536 54.89 -1.73 -39.68
C MET A 536 53.51 -1.57 -40.44
N PRO A 537 52.70 -0.53 -40.15
CA PRO A 537 51.35 -0.24 -40.72
C PRO A 537 51.44 0.82 -41.85
N PRO A 538 50.44 1.69 -42.18
CA PRO A 538 48.95 1.64 -42.19
C PRO A 538 48.38 1.98 -43.61
N THR A 539 47.06 2.18 -43.72
CA THR A 539 46.33 3.23 -44.50
C THR A 539 45.11 2.72 -45.29
N GLY A 540 44.05 3.55 -45.33
CA GLY A 540 43.13 3.56 -46.48
C GLY A 540 41.63 3.48 -46.20
N SER A 541 41.06 4.59 -45.72
CA SER A 541 39.79 5.26 -46.11
C SER A 541 38.65 4.53 -46.87
N PRO A 542 37.37 4.92 -46.66
CA PRO A 542 36.17 4.21 -47.12
C PRO A 542 35.63 4.74 -48.46
N ARG A 543 34.73 3.97 -49.10
CA ARG A 543 33.74 4.47 -50.06
C ARG A 543 32.46 3.64 -50.04
N ASN A 544 31.36 4.39 -49.93
CA ASN A 544 29.97 4.18 -50.36
C ASN A 544 29.19 2.95 -49.88
#